data_AF-A0A8X6RE45-F1
#
_entry.id   AF-A0A8X6RE45-F1
#
_cell.length_a   1.000
_cell.length_b   1.000
_cell.length_c   1.000
_cell.angle_alpha   90.00
_cell.angle_beta   90.00
_cell.angle_gamma   90.00
#
_symmetry.space_group_name_H-M   'P 1'
#
loop_
_entity.id
_entity.type
_entity.pdbx_description
1 polymer ?
#
loop_
_entity_poly.entity_id
_entity_poly.type
_entity_poly.pdbx_seq_one_letter_code
_entity_poly.pdbx_strand_id
1 'polypeptide(L)'
;MHETITPVLTKLTIEEPEKWFKHVHRLQRIMNSTTTRSTKFTPFEVLIGVKMKQKDDLKIKRLHEDELIDERQTLRNEATENILRLQDENKKQYNKHRKPAYNYKPGDTVRNWIETST
;
A
#
# COMPACT_ATOMS: atom_id res chain seq x y z
N MET A 1 4.32 -3.14 3.02
CA MET A 1 5.30 -2.75 1.98
C MET A 1 6.69 -3.29 2.30
N HIS A 2 7.23 -3.03 3.50
CA HIS A 2 8.48 -3.66 3.98
C HIS A 2 8.41 -5.20 3.94
N GLU A 3 7.30 -5.79 4.38
CA GLU A 3 7.05 -7.24 4.35
C GLU A 3 7.05 -7.88 2.94
N THR A 4 6.95 -7.06 1.89
CA THR A 4 6.95 -7.52 0.49
C THR A 4 8.31 -7.27 -0.17
N ILE A 5 8.92 -6.13 0.17
CA ILE A 5 10.21 -5.69 -0.38
C ILE A 5 11.36 -6.58 0.12
N THR A 6 11.44 -6.80 1.42
CA THR A 6 12.51 -7.57 2.07
C THR A 6 12.62 -9.00 1.52
N PRO A 7 11.56 -9.84 1.50
CA PRO A 7 11.68 -11.21 1.00
C PRO A 7 11.95 -11.30 -0.52
N VAL A 8 11.57 -10.30 -1.30
CA VAL A 8 11.85 -10.27 -2.74
C VAL A 8 13.31 -9.88 -3.00
N LEU A 9 13.81 -8.87 -2.29
CA LEU A 9 15.22 -8.48 -2.37
C LEU A 9 16.14 -9.61 -1.90
N THR A 10 15.85 -10.23 -0.75
CA THR A 10 16.69 -11.32 -0.23
C THR A 10 16.75 -12.50 -1.19
N LYS A 11 15.65 -12.82 -1.89
CA LYS A 11 15.63 -13.85 -2.94
C LYS A 11 16.44 -13.48 -4.18
N LEU A 12 16.46 -12.20 -4.57
CA LEU A 12 17.23 -11.72 -5.72
C LEU A 12 18.73 -11.63 -5.43
N THR A 13 19.12 -11.64 -4.16
CA THR A 13 20.50 -11.40 -3.70
C THR A 13 21.06 -12.58 -2.90
N ILE A 14 20.52 -13.78 -3.10
CA ILE A 14 20.96 -14.99 -2.39
C ILE A 14 22.46 -15.24 -2.62
N GLU A 15 22.93 -15.06 -3.85
CA GLU A 15 24.32 -15.31 -4.25
C GLU A 15 25.26 -14.15 -3.90
N GLU A 16 24.77 -12.91 -3.98
CA GLU A 16 25.57 -11.69 -3.74
C GLU A 16 24.81 -10.65 -2.88
N PRO A 17 24.74 -10.85 -1.55
CA PRO A 17 23.94 -10.01 -0.65
C PRO A 17 24.34 -8.53 -0.66
N GLU A 18 25.64 -8.23 -0.76
CA GLU A 18 26.17 -6.87 -0.82
C GLU A 18 25.75 -6.09 -2.08
N LYS A 19 25.25 -6.78 -3.13
CA LYS A 19 24.84 -6.17 -4.40
C LYS A 19 23.34 -5.90 -4.50
N TRP A 20 22.61 -5.94 -3.39
CA TRP A 20 21.17 -5.70 -3.33
C TRP A 20 20.70 -4.41 -4.02
N PHE A 21 21.50 -3.34 -3.92
CA PHE A 21 21.21 -2.05 -4.54
C PHE A 21 21.01 -2.14 -6.06
N LYS A 22 21.64 -3.11 -6.73
CA LYS A 22 21.46 -3.35 -8.18
C LYS A 22 20.04 -3.78 -8.53
N HIS A 23 19.29 -4.38 -7.59
CA HIS A 23 17.94 -4.90 -7.84
C HIS A 23 16.83 -3.91 -7.46
N VAL A 24 17.15 -2.87 -6.68
CA VAL A 24 16.18 -1.89 -6.14
C VAL A 24 15.41 -1.20 -7.25
N HIS A 25 16.09 -0.67 -8.27
CA HIS A 25 15.45 0.09 -9.35
C HIS A 25 14.40 -0.75 -10.11
N ARG A 26 14.71 -2.03 -10.33
CA ARG A 26 13.80 -2.98 -11.00
C ARG A 26 12.63 -3.33 -10.10
N LEU A 27 12.88 -3.57 -8.81
CA LEU A 27 11.84 -3.88 -7.84
C LEU A 27 10.89 -2.70 -7.64
N GLN A 28 11.42 -1.49 -7.47
CA GLN A 28 10.62 -0.27 -7.36
C GLN A 28 9.72 -0.07 -8.58
N ARG A 29 10.26 -0.28 -9.79
CA ARG A 29 9.45 -0.19 -11.02
C ARG A 29 8.31 -1.20 -11.01
N ILE A 30 8.60 -2.48 -10.73
CA ILE A 30 7.59 -3.54 -10.69
C ILE A 30 6.52 -3.23 -9.63
N MET A 31 6.92 -2.84 -8.43
CA MET A 31 5.99 -2.51 -7.35
C MET A 31 5.07 -1.34 -7.72
N ASN A 32 5.65 -0.30 -8.34
CA ASN A 32 4.90 0.90 -8.71
C ASN A 32 4.03 0.70 -9.95
N SER A 33 4.33 -0.28 -10.81
CA SER A 33 3.55 -0.63 -12.01
C SER A 33 2.59 -1.80 -11.80
N THR A 34 2.56 -2.42 -10.63
CA THR A 34 1.68 -3.57 -10.34
C THR A 34 0.36 -3.09 -9.76
N THR A 35 -0.76 -3.53 -10.35
CA THR A 35 -2.10 -3.15 -9.88
C THR A 35 -2.36 -3.74 -8.51
N THR A 36 -2.84 -2.92 -7.56
CA THR A 36 -3.16 -3.40 -6.22
C THR A 36 -4.63 -3.80 -6.15
N ARG A 37 -4.95 -4.93 -5.50
CA ARG A 37 -6.33 -5.43 -5.38
C ARG A 37 -7.28 -4.43 -4.71
N SER A 38 -6.77 -3.67 -3.74
CA SER A 38 -7.54 -2.71 -2.95
C SER A 38 -7.92 -1.45 -3.71
N THR A 39 -7.05 -0.96 -4.59
CA THR A 39 -7.28 0.26 -5.37
C THR A 39 -7.72 -0.02 -6.80
N LYS A 40 -7.53 -1.24 -7.30
CA LYS A 40 -7.65 -1.65 -8.72
C LYS A 40 -6.65 -0.99 -9.67
N PHE A 41 -6.06 0.13 -9.27
CA PHE A 41 -4.99 0.85 -9.96
C PHE A 41 -3.61 0.53 -9.40
N THR A 42 -2.57 0.84 -10.16
CA THR A 42 -1.18 0.80 -9.72
C THR A 42 -0.86 1.98 -8.79
N PRO A 43 0.10 1.87 -7.86
CA PRO A 43 0.52 3.01 -7.05
C PRO A 43 0.97 4.21 -7.88
N PHE A 44 1.61 3.97 -9.03
CA PHE A 44 2.03 5.03 -9.94
C PHE A 44 0.85 5.76 -10.57
N GLU A 45 -0.18 5.04 -11.03
CA GLU A 45 -1.40 5.65 -11.59
C GLU A 45 -2.14 6.48 -10.54
N VAL A 46 -2.24 6.00 -9.29
CA VAL A 46 -2.88 6.75 -8.21
C VAL A 46 -2.14 8.07 -7.92
N LEU A 47 -0.81 8.03 -7.93
CA LEU A 47 0.01 9.20 -7.63
C LEU A 47 0.04 10.20 -8.81
N ILE A 48 0.28 9.71 -10.02
CA ILE A 48 0.58 10.53 -11.19
C ILE A 48 -0.66 10.79 -12.06
N GLY A 49 -1.62 9.87 -12.07
CA GLY A 49 -2.82 9.92 -12.92
C GLY A 49 -2.66 9.25 -14.27
N VAL A 50 -1.48 8.69 -14.57
CA VAL A 50 -1.20 8.04 -15.86
C VAL A 50 -0.54 6.68 -15.67
N LYS A 51 -0.66 5.81 -16.68
CA LYS A 51 0.05 4.53 -16.70
C LYS A 51 1.57 4.73 -16.70
N MET A 52 2.27 3.89 -15.94
CA MET A 52 3.74 3.92 -15.91
C MET A 52 4.30 3.50 -17.25
N LYS A 53 5.04 4.40 -17.92
CA LYS A 53 5.57 4.19 -19.27
C LYS A 53 6.59 3.05 -19.26
N GLN A 54 6.40 2.09 -20.15
CA GLN A 54 7.41 1.07 -20.40
C GLN A 54 8.34 1.53 -21.54
N LYS A 55 9.44 0.80 -21.75
CA LYS A 55 10.51 1.21 -22.69
C LYS A 55 9.99 1.47 -24.12
N ASP A 56 8.79 0.99 -24.45
CA ASP A 56 8.19 1.02 -25.79
C ASP A 56 7.20 2.19 -26.02
N ASP A 57 6.85 2.98 -24.98
CA ASP A 57 5.74 3.96 -25.05
C ASP A 57 6.13 5.40 -25.47
N LEU A 58 7.37 5.62 -25.93
CA LEU A 58 7.91 6.98 -26.11
C LEU A 58 7.27 7.76 -27.28
N LYS A 59 6.65 7.11 -28.26
CA LYS A 59 6.14 7.75 -29.48
C LYS A 59 4.81 8.50 -29.31
N ILE A 60 4.00 8.15 -28.31
CA ILE A 60 2.62 8.65 -28.15
C ILE A 60 2.56 9.96 -27.32
N LYS A 61 3.71 10.36 -26.76
CA LYS A 61 3.80 11.30 -25.64
C LYS A 61 3.59 12.79 -25.95
N ARG A 62 3.38 13.23 -27.20
CA ARG A 62 3.39 14.67 -27.53
C ARG A 62 2.04 15.37 -27.66
N LEU A 63 0.90 14.70 -27.43
CA LEU A 63 -0.41 15.25 -27.85
C LEU A 63 -1.51 15.41 -26.77
N HIS A 64 -1.35 14.98 -25.52
CA HIS A 64 -2.44 15.01 -24.51
C HIS A 64 -1.91 15.35 -23.11
N GLU A 65 -1.74 16.64 -22.80
CA GLU A 65 -1.36 17.06 -21.44
C GLU A 65 -2.52 17.72 -20.66
N ASP A 66 -3.54 18.26 -21.34
CA ASP A 66 -4.64 18.97 -20.68
C ASP A 66 -5.79 18.05 -20.21
N GLU A 67 -6.10 16.96 -20.93
CA GLU A 67 -7.14 15.98 -20.53
C GLU A 67 -6.72 15.11 -19.31
N LEU A 68 -5.43 15.07 -19.00
CA LEU A 68 -4.88 14.22 -17.95
C LEU A 68 -5.21 14.68 -16.52
N ILE A 69 -5.53 15.96 -16.32
CA ILE A 69 -5.76 16.52 -14.98
C ILE A 69 -7.11 16.02 -14.43
N ASP A 70 -8.15 16.04 -15.26
CA ASP A 70 -9.49 15.59 -14.87
C ASP A 70 -9.53 14.08 -14.71
N GLU A 71 -8.93 13.33 -15.63
CA GLU A 71 -8.76 11.86 -15.52
C GLU A 71 -8.00 11.44 -14.26
N ARG A 72 -7.02 12.24 -13.82
CA ARG A 72 -6.31 11.97 -12.57
C ARG A 72 -7.23 12.11 -11.37
N GLN A 73 -8.08 13.13 -11.35
CA GLN A 73 -8.95 13.38 -10.21
C GLN A 73 -10.04 12.31 -10.10
N THR A 74 -10.60 11.86 -11.24
CA THR A 74 -11.56 10.75 -11.26
C THR A 74 -10.92 9.46 -10.75
N LEU A 75 -9.72 9.12 -11.22
CA LEU A 75 -8.99 7.92 -10.77
C LEU A 75 -8.72 7.94 -9.26
N ARG A 76 -8.35 9.11 -8.69
CA ARG A 76 -8.14 9.25 -7.25
C ARG A 76 -9.42 9.12 -6.46
N ASN A 77 -10.53 9.65 -6.95
CA ASN A 77 -11.83 9.53 -6.31
C ASN A 77 -12.25 8.04 -6.26
N GLU A 78 -12.15 7.33 -7.39
CA GLU A 78 -12.45 5.90 -7.47
C GLU A 78 -11.54 5.06 -6.57
N ALA A 79 -10.24 5.36 -6.54
CA ALA A 79 -9.31 4.69 -5.64
C ALA A 79 -9.68 4.93 -4.16
N THR A 80 -10.11 6.15 -3.82
CA THR A 80 -10.53 6.52 -2.47
C THR A 80 -11.77 5.74 -2.05
N GLU A 81 -12.80 5.68 -2.90
CA GLU A 81 -14.01 4.91 -2.63
C GLU A 81 -13.72 3.42 -2.42
N ASN A 82 -12.87 2.84 -3.26
CA ASN A 82 -12.46 1.45 -3.15
C ASN A 82 -11.71 1.16 -1.84
N ILE A 83 -10.81 2.06 -1.43
CA ILE A 83 -10.10 1.94 -0.15
C ILE A 83 -11.08 2.01 1.02
N LEU A 84 -11.99 2.98 1.02
CA LEU A 84 -12.98 3.15 2.09
C LEU A 84 -13.87 1.91 2.22
N ARG A 85 -14.34 1.36 1.09
CA ARG A 85 -15.13 0.13 1.07
C ARG A 85 -14.35 -1.04 1.67
N LEU A 86 -13.10 -1.23 1.25
CA LEU A 86 -12.26 -2.31 1.75
C LEU A 86 -11.91 -2.15 3.24
N GLN A 87 -11.73 -0.92 3.72
CA GLN A 87 -11.53 -0.64 5.14
C GLN A 87 -12.76 -1.00 5.97
N ASP A 88 -13.97 -0.70 5.48
CA ASP A 88 -15.22 -1.08 6.15
C ASP A 88 -15.40 -2.62 6.19
N GLU A 89 -15.13 -3.30 5.07
CA GLU A 89 -15.12 -4.76 5.00
C GLU A 89 -14.12 -5.37 5.99
N ASN A 90 -12.89 -4.87 6.03
CA ASN A 90 -11.86 -5.31 6.98
C ASN A 90 -12.30 -5.09 8.43
N LYS A 91 -12.91 -3.95 8.74
CA LYS A 91 -13.44 -3.64 10.07
C LYS A 91 -14.55 -4.63 10.47
N LYS A 92 -15.49 -4.92 9.57
CA LYS A 92 -16.55 -5.91 9.79
C LYS A 92 -15.98 -7.30 10.05
N GLN A 93 -15.02 -7.74 9.24
CA GLN A 93 -14.37 -9.05 9.39
C GLN A 93 -13.57 -9.16 10.69
N TYR A 94 -12.82 -8.12 11.05
CA TYR A 94 -12.09 -8.08 12.31
C TYR A 94 -13.05 -8.13 13.51
N ASN A 95 -14.07 -7.27 13.51
CA ASN A 95 -15.05 -7.20 14.59
C ASN A 95 -15.83 -8.52 14.78
N LYS A 96 -16.06 -9.29 13.70
CA LYS A 96 -16.71 -10.61 13.77
C LYS A 96 -15.94 -11.60 14.66
N HIS A 97 -14.62 -11.55 14.65
CA HIS A 97 -13.77 -12.50 15.37
C HIS A 97 -13.13 -11.92 16.63
N ARG A 98 -13.32 -10.61 16.88
CA ARG A 98 -12.73 -9.91 18.00
C ARG A 98 -13.49 -10.22 19.29
N LYS A 99 -12.77 -10.56 20.37
CA LYS A 99 -13.33 -10.59 21.72
C LYS A 99 -13.79 -9.19 22.13
N PRO A 100 -14.98 -9.02 22.73
CA PRO A 100 -15.43 -7.73 23.22
C PRO A 100 -14.45 -7.21 24.27
N ALA A 101 -14.31 -5.88 24.37
CA ALA A 101 -13.50 -5.27 25.40
C ALA A 101 -14.07 -5.64 26.78
N TYR A 102 -13.19 -5.79 27.76
CA TYR A 102 -13.63 -5.99 29.14
C TYR A 102 -14.28 -4.69 29.64
N ASN A 103 -15.55 -4.78 30.06
CA ASN A 103 -16.27 -3.65 30.64
C ASN A 103 -15.94 -3.57 32.13
N TYR A 104 -15.03 -2.67 32.48
CA TYR A 104 -14.66 -2.40 33.87
C TYR A 104 -15.87 -1.85 34.66
N LYS A 105 -16.06 -2.36 35.87
CA LYS A 105 -17.06 -1.90 36.83
C LYS A 105 -16.39 -1.05 37.93
N PRO A 106 -17.15 -0.17 38.61
CA PRO A 106 -16.64 0.52 39.80
C PRO A 106 -16.12 -0.49 40.83
N GLY A 107 -14.84 -0.37 41.21
CA GLY A 107 -14.13 -1.31 42.09
C GLY A 107 -13.15 -2.25 41.39
N ASP A 108 -13.15 -2.30 40.05
CA ASP A 108 -12.16 -3.10 39.31
C ASP A 108 -10.79 -2.41 39.31
N THR A 109 -9.75 -3.14 39.73
CA THR A 109 -8.37 -2.66 39.68
C THR A 109 -7.83 -2.76 38.26
N VAL A 110 -7.57 -1.61 37.63
CA VAL A 110 -6.84 -1.54 36.36
C VAL A 110 -5.35 -1.61 36.68
N ARG A 111 -4.66 -2.65 36.21
CA ARG A 111 -3.19 -2.76 36.37
C ARG A 111 -2.51 -1.65 35.59
N ASN A 112 -2.09 -0.59 36.28
CA ASN A 112 -1.22 0.44 35.71
C ASN A 112 0.21 -0.12 35.62
N TRP A 113 0.75 -0.15 34.40
CA TRP A 113 2.09 -0.71 34.10
C TRP A 113 3.27 0.13 34.61
N ILE A 114 3.00 1.22 35.36
CA ILE A 114 4.02 2.17 35.81
C ILE A 114 4.61 1.77 37.19
N GLU A 115 3.94 0.90 37.95
CA GLU A 115 4.29 0.67 39.38
C GLU A 115 5.05 -0.64 39.66
N THR A 116 5.32 -1.48 38.65
CA THR A 116 6.00 -2.78 38.87
C THR A 116 7.47 -2.80 38.46
N SER A 117 8.14 -1.65 38.43
CA SER A 117 9.59 -1.55 38.24
C SER A 117 10.26 -0.97 39.48
N THR A 118 10.25 -1.74 40.57
CA THR A 118 11.19 -1.57 41.69
C THR A 118 11.65 -2.95 42.15
#